data_AF-A0A1J5KPX1-F1
#
_entry.id   AF-A0A1J5KPX1-F1
#
_cell.length_a   1.000
_cell.length_b   1.000
_cell.length_c   1.000
_cell.angle_alpha   90.00
_cell.angle_beta   90.00
_cell.angle_gamma   90.00
#
_symmetry.space_group_name_H-M   'P 1'
#
loop_
_entity.id
_entity.type
_entity.pdbx_description
1 polymer ?
#
loop_
_entity_poly.entity_id
_entity_poly.type
_entity_poly.pdbx_seq_one_letter_code
_entity_poly.pdbx_strand_id
1 'polypeptide(L)'
;MHKNFLIFILKIMLLGSFFGPSSFASNTDLQKQMKQMQEQSEDLLKQFQNFQNANKKPGQKGEKKAKANSKDMSKHINKMLERYRSMNLSEIEAELYKTSQGSKLGVIFDKFPKTLEFMARIYQDQVAIPRMIKMAEDYEKLKHASLYMLGTVLLSYILGKILIRHNMGLGRRFMMRIVRSLCIWSLRFGILGYFYGFYLSPLGRIIKTVFIDGLFINKT
;
A
#
# COMPACT_ATOMS: atom_id res chain seq x y z
N MET A 1 25.96 -21.13 12.42
CA MET A 1 24.89 -20.79 11.44
C MET A 1 24.02 -19.59 11.82
N HIS A 2 23.84 -19.23 13.11
CA HIS A 2 22.94 -18.13 13.52
C HIS A 2 23.41 -16.69 13.16
N LYS A 3 24.73 -16.42 13.14
CA LYS A 3 25.25 -15.07 12.81
C LYS A 3 24.94 -14.62 11.37
N ASN A 4 24.96 -15.55 10.40
CA ASN A 4 24.70 -15.22 9.00
C ASN A 4 23.21 -14.93 8.72
N PHE A 5 22.31 -15.52 9.51
CA PHE A 5 20.87 -15.26 9.42
C PHE A 5 20.51 -13.89 10.00
N LEU A 6 21.12 -13.50 11.12
CA LEU A 6 20.93 -12.17 11.72
C LEU A 6 21.45 -11.05 10.80
N ILE A 7 22.62 -11.26 10.18
CA ILE A 7 23.21 -10.32 9.20
C ILE A 7 22.32 -10.21 7.94
N PHE A 8 21.66 -11.29 7.54
CA PHE A 8 20.75 -11.29 6.40
C PHE A 8 19.46 -10.50 6.69
N ILE A 9 18.87 -10.65 7.88
CA ILE A 9 17.72 -9.85 8.32
C ILE A 9 18.10 -8.37 8.43
N LEU A 10 19.28 -8.06 8.98
CA LEU A 10 19.78 -6.69 9.10
C LEU A 10 19.98 -6.03 7.72
N LYS A 11 20.49 -6.79 6.74
CA LYS A 11 20.64 -6.32 5.35
C LYS A 11 19.31 -6.14 4.62
N ILE A 12 18.29 -6.93 4.93
CA ILE A 12 16.92 -6.73 4.40
C ILE A 12 16.27 -5.49 5.02
N MET A 13 16.47 -5.22 6.32
CA MET A 13 16.04 -3.97 6.95
C MET A 13 16.74 -2.75 6.35
N LEU A 14 18.05 -2.83 6.09
CA LEU A 14 18.83 -1.78 5.42
C LEU A 14 18.47 -1.58 3.94
N LEU A 15 18.06 -2.64 3.23
CA LEU A 15 17.54 -2.53 1.86
C LEU A 15 16.10 -2.00 1.83
N GLY A 16 15.31 -2.21 2.88
CA GLY A 16 14.07 -1.46 3.12
C GLY A 16 14.33 0.05 3.30
N SER A 17 15.54 0.42 3.71
CA SER A 17 16.01 1.81 3.80
C SER A 17 16.49 2.38 2.46
N PHE A 18 16.62 1.61 1.38
CA PHE A 18 16.91 2.16 0.04
C PHE A 18 15.75 3.00 -0.52
N PHE A 19 14.57 2.97 0.13
CA PHE A 19 13.47 3.92 -0.06
C PHE A 19 13.37 4.96 1.08
N GLY A 20 14.49 5.42 1.64
CA GLY A 20 14.58 6.62 2.46
C GLY A 20 16.03 7.10 2.58
N PRO A 21 16.34 8.24 3.23
CA PRO A 21 15.72 9.55 3.28
C PRO A 21 16.65 10.60 2.62
N SER A 22 17.34 10.28 1.53
CA SER A 22 18.32 11.18 0.90
C SER A 22 17.71 12.41 0.20
N SER A 23 16.39 12.48 0.06
CA SER A 23 15.67 13.69 -0.42
C SER A 23 15.17 14.61 0.72
N PHE A 24 15.46 14.28 1.99
CA PHE A 24 14.94 15.03 3.14
C PHE A 24 15.93 16.07 3.72
N ALA A 25 17.16 16.14 3.22
CA ALA A 25 18.22 16.91 3.90
C ALA A 25 18.37 18.38 3.44
N SER A 26 17.63 18.86 2.43
CA SER A 26 17.91 20.20 1.84
C SER A 26 16.74 21.18 1.76
N ASN A 27 15.56 20.90 2.32
CA ASN A 27 14.44 21.87 2.30
C ASN A 27 14.02 22.31 3.70
N THR A 28 14.37 23.55 4.05
CA THR A 28 13.94 24.26 5.27
C THR A 28 12.41 24.37 5.38
N ASP A 29 11.69 24.39 4.26
CA ASP A 29 10.22 24.37 4.24
C ASP A 29 9.64 23.01 4.67
N LEU A 30 10.38 21.93 4.42
CA LEU A 30 9.97 20.59 4.80
C LEU A 30 10.10 20.36 6.31
N GLN A 31 11.04 21.04 6.98
CA GLN A 31 11.12 21.06 8.45
C GLN A 31 9.95 21.83 9.08
N LYS A 32 9.52 22.95 8.48
CA LYS A 32 8.32 23.67 8.93
C LYS A 32 7.04 22.86 8.72
N GLN A 33 6.91 22.21 7.55
CA GLN A 33 5.80 21.28 7.31
C GLN A 33 5.86 20.07 8.25
N MET A 34 7.04 19.52 8.56
CA MET A 34 7.16 18.44 9.54
C MET A 34 6.76 18.87 10.95
N LYS A 35 7.05 20.09 11.37
CA LYS A 35 6.59 20.63 12.66
C LYS A 35 5.06 20.78 12.70
N GLN A 36 4.46 21.37 11.67
CA GLN A 36 2.99 21.46 11.58
C GLN A 36 2.32 20.08 11.48
N MET A 37 2.95 19.15 10.76
CA MET A 37 2.48 17.77 10.64
C MET A 37 2.67 17.00 11.94
N GLN A 38 3.73 17.26 12.71
CA GLN A 38 3.92 16.72 14.06
C GLN A 38 2.87 17.26 15.02
N GLU A 39 2.56 18.56 15.00
CA GLU A 39 1.51 19.15 15.83
C GLU A 39 0.11 18.60 15.47
N GLN A 40 -0.21 18.47 14.18
CA GLN A 40 -1.44 17.80 13.74
C GLN A 40 -1.45 16.31 14.09
N SER A 41 -0.30 15.63 14.00
CA SER A 41 -0.19 14.21 14.35
C SER A 41 -0.31 13.99 15.86
N GLU A 42 0.19 14.91 16.68
CA GLU A 42 0.01 14.88 18.14
C GLU A 42 -1.45 15.10 18.51
N ASP A 43 -2.15 16.02 17.85
CA ASP A 43 -3.58 16.23 18.10
C ASP A 43 -4.41 15.03 17.65
N LEU A 44 -4.10 14.46 16.48
CA LEU A 44 -4.68 13.20 16.02
C LEU A 44 -4.36 12.03 16.97
N LEU A 45 -3.13 11.93 17.49
CA LEU A 45 -2.74 10.91 18.46
C LEU A 45 -3.46 11.09 19.79
N LYS A 46 -3.65 12.33 20.26
CA LYS A 46 -4.45 12.65 21.45
C LYS A 46 -5.91 12.32 21.23
N GLN A 47 -6.49 12.66 20.07
CA GLN A 47 -7.85 12.26 19.72
C GLN A 47 -7.99 10.73 19.65
N PHE A 48 -7.00 10.03 19.09
CA PHE A 48 -6.99 8.57 19.02
C PHE A 48 -6.82 7.91 20.39
N GLN A 49 -5.96 8.47 21.25
CA GLN A 49 -5.77 8.02 22.63
C GLN A 49 -7.01 8.29 23.49
N ASN A 50 -7.63 9.46 23.35
CA ASN A 50 -8.87 9.80 24.03
C ASN A 50 -10.02 8.90 23.56
N PHE A 51 -10.10 8.59 22.26
CA PHE A 51 -11.05 7.61 21.71
C PHE A 51 -10.79 6.19 22.21
N GLN A 52 -9.52 5.77 22.32
CA GLN A 52 -9.17 4.47 22.92
C GLN A 52 -9.51 4.41 24.40
N ASN A 53 -9.22 5.47 25.16
CA ASN A 53 -9.42 5.52 26.60
C ASN A 53 -10.90 5.68 26.97
N ALA A 54 -11.69 6.44 26.22
CA ALA A 54 -13.15 6.52 26.37
C ALA A 54 -13.84 5.16 26.12
N ASN A 55 -13.21 4.26 25.34
CA ASN A 55 -13.72 2.92 25.03
C ASN A 55 -13.07 1.78 25.86
N LYS A 56 -12.21 2.11 26.83
CA LYS A 56 -11.68 1.16 27.82
C LYS A 56 -12.67 0.95 28.97
N LYS A 57 -13.84 0.36 28.68
CA LYS A 57 -14.51 -0.46 29.70
C LYS A 57 -13.70 -1.76 29.90
N PRO A 58 -13.25 -2.07 31.12
CA PRO A 58 -12.50 -3.29 31.40
C PRO A 58 -13.47 -4.49 31.30
N GLY A 59 -13.12 -5.51 30.52
CA GLY A 59 -13.77 -6.83 30.60
C GLY A 59 -14.44 -7.43 29.35
N GLN A 60 -14.45 -6.80 28.17
CA GLN A 60 -15.04 -7.43 26.98
C GLN A 60 -14.05 -7.64 25.82
N LYS A 61 -13.67 -8.92 25.66
CA LYS A 61 -13.23 -9.67 24.46
C LYS A 61 -12.75 -8.82 23.27
N GLY A 62 -11.44 -8.89 23.00
CA GLY A 62 -10.72 -8.13 21.96
C GLY A 62 -11.27 -8.21 20.53
N GLU A 63 -12.05 -9.23 20.18
CA GLU A 63 -12.68 -9.34 18.85
C GLU A 63 -13.90 -8.42 18.67
N LYS A 64 -14.65 -8.11 19.73
CA LYS A 64 -15.83 -7.23 19.61
C LYS A 64 -15.44 -5.75 19.55
N LYS A 65 -14.33 -5.36 20.18
CA LYS A 65 -13.83 -3.97 20.17
C LYS A 65 -13.19 -3.57 18.84
N ALA A 66 -12.46 -4.45 18.17
CA ALA A 66 -11.90 -4.18 16.83
C ALA A 66 -12.99 -3.98 15.78
N LYS A 67 -14.07 -4.77 15.83
CA LYS A 67 -15.22 -4.66 14.91
C LYS A 67 -16.05 -3.39 15.13
N ALA A 68 -16.18 -2.90 16.36
CA ALA A 68 -16.86 -1.63 16.65
C ALA A 68 -16.08 -0.44 16.05
N ASN A 69 -14.76 -0.44 16.24
CA ASN A 69 -13.88 0.64 15.77
C ASN A 69 -13.80 0.71 14.22
N SER A 70 -13.84 -0.44 13.54
CA SER A 70 -13.80 -0.47 12.07
C SER A 70 -15.08 0.05 11.40
N LYS A 71 -16.25 -0.22 12.00
CA LYS A 71 -17.51 0.31 11.49
C LYS A 71 -17.58 1.83 11.57
N ASP A 72 -17.08 2.41 12.66
CA ASP A 72 -17.02 3.87 12.83
C ASP A 72 -16.04 4.51 11.85
N MET A 73 -14.88 3.88 11.62
CA MET A 73 -13.91 4.31 10.60
C MET A 73 -14.50 4.26 9.19
N SER A 74 -15.18 3.16 8.83
CA SER A 74 -15.85 3.00 7.53
C SER A 74 -16.91 4.08 7.31
N LYS A 75 -17.68 4.42 8.35
CA LYS A 75 -18.67 5.51 8.30
C LYS A 75 -18.00 6.88 8.09
N HIS A 76 -16.90 7.14 8.79
CA HIS A 76 -16.17 8.41 8.66
C HIS A 76 -15.54 8.55 7.27
N ILE A 77 -14.91 7.49 6.74
CA ILE A 77 -14.35 7.49 5.39
C ILE A 77 -15.46 7.70 4.35
N ASN A 78 -16.59 7.02 4.47
CA ASN A 78 -17.71 7.22 3.53
C ASN A 78 -18.23 8.66 3.54
N LYS A 79 -18.36 9.29 4.71
CA LYS A 79 -18.76 10.69 4.83
C LYS A 79 -17.75 11.64 4.16
N MET A 80 -16.45 11.38 4.31
CA MET A 80 -15.43 12.17 3.60
C MET A 80 -15.49 11.96 2.09
N LEU A 81 -15.78 10.74 1.64
CA LEU A 81 -15.88 10.41 0.22
C LEU A 81 -17.14 10.96 -0.45
N GLU A 82 -18.22 11.20 0.29
CA GLU A 82 -19.44 11.81 -0.27
C GLU A 82 -19.15 13.14 -0.98
N ARG A 83 -18.25 13.97 -0.41
CA ARG A 83 -17.82 15.22 -1.03
C ARG A 83 -17.15 15.01 -2.39
N TYR A 84 -16.25 14.02 -2.49
CA TYR A 84 -15.57 13.71 -3.76
C TYR A 84 -16.50 13.04 -4.77
N ARG A 85 -17.47 12.24 -4.32
CA ARG A 85 -18.44 11.58 -5.18
C ARG A 85 -19.41 12.55 -5.85
N SER A 86 -19.68 13.71 -5.23
CA SER A 86 -20.51 14.77 -5.81
C SER A 86 -19.76 15.72 -6.74
N MET A 87 -18.43 15.65 -6.80
CA MET A 87 -17.60 16.51 -7.64
C MET A 87 -17.38 15.92 -9.03
N ASN A 88 -17.10 16.81 -9.99
CA ASN A 88 -16.64 16.39 -11.30
C ASN A 88 -15.21 15.84 -11.22
N LEU A 89 -14.85 14.94 -12.13
CA LEU A 89 -13.53 14.28 -12.09
C LEU A 89 -12.37 15.30 -12.13
N SER A 90 -12.47 16.33 -12.96
CA SER A 90 -11.47 17.40 -13.06
C SER A 90 -11.33 18.23 -11.78
N GLU A 91 -12.44 18.43 -11.04
CA GLU A 91 -12.41 19.13 -9.75
C GLU A 91 -11.70 18.28 -8.69
N ILE A 92 -11.93 16.97 -8.69
CA ILE A 92 -11.23 16.03 -7.79
C ILE A 92 -9.74 16.02 -8.11
N GLU A 93 -9.35 15.97 -9.38
CA GLU A 93 -7.95 16.03 -9.79
C GLU A 93 -7.30 17.34 -9.35
N ALA A 94 -7.96 18.48 -9.55
CA ALA A 94 -7.46 19.78 -9.13
C ALA A 94 -7.31 19.87 -7.60
N GLU A 95 -8.28 19.35 -6.83
CA GLU A 95 -8.20 19.32 -5.37
C GLU A 95 -7.08 18.39 -4.89
N LEU A 96 -6.98 17.17 -5.42
CA LEU A 96 -5.91 16.21 -5.09
C LEU A 96 -4.52 16.77 -5.45
N TYR A 97 -4.41 17.44 -6.60
CA TYR A 97 -3.18 18.07 -7.01
C TYR A 97 -2.81 19.20 -6.05
N LYS A 98 -3.73 20.13 -5.80
CA LYS A 98 -3.53 21.27 -4.88
C LYS A 98 -3.14 20.80 -3.48
N THR A 99 -3.80 19.79 -2.93
CA THR A 99 -3.49 19.23 -1.60
C THR A 99 -2.17 18.48 -1.57
N SER A 100 -1.68 17.98 -2.71
CA SER A 100 -0.43 17.24 -2.79
C SER A 100 0.77 18.10 -3.19
N GLN A 101 0.59 19.39 -3.50
CA GLN A 101 1.69 20.31 -3.81
C GLN A 101 2.68 20.39 -2.65
N GLY A 102 3.98 20.33 -2.97
CA GLY A 102 5.07 20.29 -2.00
C GLY A 102 5.32 18.90 -1.36
N SER A 103 4.44 17.91 -1.61
CA SER A 103 4.63 16.54 -1.14
C SER A 103 5.27 15.65 -2.22
N LYS A 104 5.77 14.48 -1.81
CA LYS A 104 6.23 13.44 -2.75
C LYS A 104 5.11 12.97 -3.69
N LEU A 105 3.87 13.00 -3.23
CA LEU A 105 2.71 12.62 -4.02
C LEU A 105 2.49 13.62 -5.17
N GLY A 106 2.69 14.91 -4.91
CA GLY A 106 2.64 15.96 -5.93
C GLY A 106 3.67 15.74 -7.03
N VAL A 107 4.93 15.42 -6.65
CA VAL A 107 5.99 15.07 -7.63
C VAL A 107 5.62 13.85 -8.48
N ILE A 108 4.92 12.87 -7.92
CA ILE A 108 4.43 11.71 -8.66
C ILE A 108 3.33 12.13 -9.63
N PHE A 109 2.41 12.99 -9.21
CA PHE A 109 1.34 13.51 -10.07
C PHE A 109 1.89 14.35 -11.22
N ASP A 110 2.91 15.19 -10.97
CA ASP A 110 3.60 15.96 -12.01
C ASP A 110 4.24 15.06 -13.07
N LYS A 111 4.93 14.01 -12.62
CA LYS A 111 5.63 13.07 -13.53
C LYS A 111 4.71 12.08 -14.22
N PHE A 112 3.61 11.73 -13.57
CA PHE A 112 2.69 10.68 -14.00
C PHE A 112 1.23 11.16 -13.83
N PRO A 113 0.73 12.01 -14.75
CA PRO A 113 -0.61 12.58 -14.64
C PRO A 113 -1.72 11.52 -14.62
N LYS A 114 -1.50 10.37 -15.28
CA LYS A 114 -2.42 9.21 -15.18
C LYS A 114 -2.59 8.68 -13.76
N THR A 115 -1.59 8.86 -12.89
CA THR A 115 -1.70 8.47 -11.47
C THR A 115 -2.66 9.41 -10.73
N LEU A 116 -2.67 10.69 -11.08
CA LEU A 116 -3.62 11.66 -10.52
C LEU A 116 -5.06 11.29 -10.93
N GLU A 117 -5.30 11.05 -12.22
CA GLU A 117 -6.59 10.60 -12.74
C GLU A 117 -7.03 9.28 -12.08
N PHE A 118 -6.11 8.33 -11.95
CA PHE A 118 -6.36 7.06 -11.28
C PHE A 118 -6.83 7.25 -9.84
N MET A 119 -6.14 8.08 -9.07
CA MET A 119 -6.54 8.39 -7.69
C MET A 119 -7.90 9.09 -7.68
N ALA A 120 -8.11 10.11 -8.53
CA ALA A 120 -9.38 10.81 -8.62
C ALA A 120 -10.57 9.87 -8.88
N ARG A 121 -10.42 8.94 -9.82
CA ARG A 121 -11.43 7.90 -10.09
C ARG A 121 -11.63 6.93 -8.93
N ILE A 122 -10.59 6.60 -8.15
CA ILE A 122 -10.75 5.81 -6.91
C ILE A 122 -11.60 6.56 -5.89
N TYR A 123 -11.36 7.86 -5.70
CA TYR A 123 -12.13 8.69 -4.76
C TYR A 123 -13.59 8.87 -5.21
N GLN A 124 -13.83 8.94 -6.51
CA GLN A 124 -15.17 9.04 -7.09
C GLN A 124 -15.94 7.71 -7.08
N ASP A 125 -15.26 6.56 -7.16
CA ASP A 125 -15.91 5.25 -7.22
C ASP A 125 -16.58 4.89 -5.87
N GLN A 126 -17.87 4.56 -5.93
CA GLN A 126 -18.67 4.25 -4.75
C GLN A 126 -18.33 2.90 -4.10
N VAL A 127 -17.59 2.03 -4.80
CA VAL A 127 -17.39 0.63 -4.43
C VAL A 127 -15.93 0.33 -4.09
N ALA A 128 -14.97 0.97 -4.76
CA ALA A 128 -13.54 0.68 -4.66
C ALA A 128 -13.02 0.84 -3.22
N ILE A 129 -13.16 2.02 -2.63
CA ILE A 129 -12.68 2.28 -1.27
C ILE A 129 -13.43 1.46 -0.22
N PRO A 130 -14.78 1.37 -0.24
CA PRO A 130 -15.49 0.50 0.71
C PRO A 130 -15.08 -0.97 0.62
N ARG A 131 -14.79 -1.50 -0.57
CA ARG A 131 -14.26 -2.87 -0.70
C ARG A 131 -12.84 -2.99 -0.15
N MET A 132 -11.97 -2.01 -0.35
CA MET A 132 -10.64 -2.01 0.27
C MET A 132 -10.71 -1.98 1.80
N ILE A 133 -11.66 -1.23 2.38
CA ILE A 133 -11.88 -1.23 3.83
C ILE A 133 -12.36 -2.60 4.30
N LYS A 134 -13.35 -3.21 3.63
CA LYS A 134 -13.81 -4.57 3.93
C LYS A 134 -12.70 -5.62 3.79
N MET A 135 -11.75 -5.40 2.89
CA MET A 135 -10.57 -6.25 2.75
C MET A 135 -9.69 -6.20 3.99
N ALA A 136 -9.49 -5.00 4.55
CA ALA A 136 -8.72 -4.82 5.79
C ALA A 136 -9.44 -5.39 7.02
N GLU A 137 -10.77 -5.42 7.01
CA GLU A 137 -11.61 -6.00 8.08
C GLU A 137 -11.60 -7.53 8.11
N ASP A 138 -11.29 -8.19 7.00
CA ASP A 138 -11.25 -9.65 6.90
C ASP A 138 -9.92 -10.19 7.45
N TYR A 139 -9.78 -10.11 8.78
CA TYR A 139 -8.57 -10.51 9.51
C TYR A 139 -8.17 -11.96 9.27
N GLU A 140 -9.14 -12.86 9.06
CA GLU A 140 -8.86 -14.27 8.79
C GLU A 140 -8.19 -14.44 7.43
N LYS A 141 -8.76 -13.85 6.36
CA LYS A 141 -8.10 -13.85 5.05
C LYS A 141 -6.75 -13.15 5.10
N LEU A 142 -6.64 -12.03 5.82
CA LEU A 142 -5.37 -11.32 6.01
C LEU A 142 -4.32 -12.18 6.70
N LYS A 143 -4.69 -12.90 7.74
CA LYS A 143 -3.80 -13.84 8.45
C LYS A 143 -3.36 -14.96 7.52
N HIS A 144 -4.28 -15.59 6.80
CA HIS A 144 -3.94 -16.65 5.85
C HIS A 144 -3.04 -16.14 4.73
N ALA A 145 -3.39 -15.04 4.07
CA ALA A 145 -2.57 -14.43 3.02
C ALA A 145 -1.18 -14.07 3.52
N SER A 146 -1.07 -13.52 4.74
CA SER A 146 0.21 -13.22 5.39
C SER A 146 1.04 -14.50 5.63
N LEU A 147 0.40 -15.58 6.09
CA LEU A 147 1.07 -16.87 6.28
C LEU A 147 1.58 -17.45 4.96
N TYR A 148 0.77 -17.41 3.90
CA TYR A 148 1.20 -17.83 2.55
C TYR A 148 2.35 -16.95 2.03
N MET A 149 2.28 -15.63 2.25
CA MET A 149 3.35 -14.69 1.90
C MET A 149 4.67 -15.01 2.61
N LEU A 150 4.63 -15.33 3.91
CA LEU A 150 5.79 -15.82 4.65
C LEU A 150 6.31 -17.15 4.07
N GLY A 151 5.40 -18.06 3.71
CA GLY A 151 5.74 -19.29 2.99
C GLY A 151 6.51 -19.01 1.70
N THR A 152 6.14 -17.99 0.92
CA THR A 152 6.88 -17.61 -0.30
C THR A 152 8.31 -17.13 -0.02
N VAL A 153 8.57 -16.55 1.15
CA VAL A 153 9.92 -16.14 1.56
C VAL A 153 10.81 -17.36 1.79
N LEU A 154 10.29 -18.36 2.52
CA LEU A 154 10.99 -19.63 2.75
C LEU A 154 11.20 -20.38 1.43
N LEU A 155 10.17 -20.46 0.60
CA LEU A 155 10.25 -21.09 -0.72
C LEU A 155 11.29 -20.39 -1.60
N SER A 156 11.33 -19.06 -1.59
CA SER A 156 12.35 -18.29 -2.31
C SER A 156 13.75 -18.67 -1.84
N TYR A 157 13.99 -18.76 -0.53
CA TYR A 157 15.27 -19.19 0.01
C TYR A 157 15.67 -20.60 -0.46
N ILE A 158 14.75 -21.56 -0.41
CA ILE A 158 14.97 -22.94 -0.86
C ILE A 158 15.28 -22.98 -2.37
N LEU A 159 14.47 -22.30 -3.20
CA LEU A 159 14.69 -22.16 -4.64
C LEU A 159 16.07 -21.57 -4.95
N GLY A 160 16.50 -20.57 -4.16
CA GLY A 160 17.83 -19.99 -4.28
C GLY A 160 18.93 -21.02 -4.09
N LYS A 161 18.80 -21.88 -3.07
CA LYS A 161 19.78 -22.93 -2.76
C LYS A 161 19.79 -24.05 -3.81
N ILE A 162 18.65 -24.38 -4.40
CA ILE A 162 18.54 -25.46 -5.39
C ILE A 162 18.97 -24.99 -6.80
N LEU A 163 18.49 -23.82 -7.24
CA LEU A 163 18.69 -23.32 -8.61
C LEU A 163 20.07 -22.69 -8.83
N ILE A 164 20.67 -22.08 -7.81
CA ILE A 164 21.93 -21.34 -7.96
C ILE A 164 23.07 -22.19 -7.39
N ARG A 165 23.74 -22.97 -8.25
CA ARG A 165 24.91 -23.77 -7.85
C ARG A 165 26.21 -22.98 -7.99
N HIS A 166 27.18 -23.26 -7.12
CA HIS A 166 28.49 -22.57 -7.10
C HIS A 166 29.31 -22.72 -8.38
N ASN A 167 29.08 -23.75 -9.20
CA ASN A 167 29.85 -23.99 -10.43
C ASN A 167 29.18 -23.40 -11.69
N MET A 168 28.15 -22.58 -11.56
CA MET A 168 27.49 -21.94 -12.71
C MET A 168 28.25 -20.69 -13.18
N GLY A 169 28.37 -20.51 -14.49
CA GLY A 169 28.86 -19.26 -15.09
C GLY A 169 27.98 -18.05 -14.76
N LEU A 170 28.54 -16.85 -14.83
CA LEU A 170 27.92 -15.60 -14.36
C LEU A 170 26.57 -15.29 -15.04
N GLY A 171 26.49 -15.46 -16.37
CA GLY A 171 25.24 -15.28 -17.12
C GLY A 171 24.14 -16.26 -16.73
N ARG A 172 24.48 -17.55 -16.58
CA ARG A 172 23.52 -18.58 -16.13
C ARG A 172 23.02 -18.30 -14.71
N ARG A 173 23.89 -17.82 -13.82
CA ARG A 173 23.46 -17.38 -12.46
C ARG A 173 22.47 -16.23 -12.51
N PHE A 174 22.72 -15.23 -13.37
CA PHE A 174 21.80 -14.09 -13.53
C PHE A 174 20.45 -14.54 -14.08
N MET A 175 20.43 -15.37 -15.13
CA MET A 175 19.20 -15.91 -15.69
C MET A 175 18.39 -16.72 -14.66
N MET A 176 19.05 -17.58 -13.88
CA MET A 176 18.40 -18.33 -12.79
C MET A 176 17.83 -17.42 -11.70
N ARG A 177 18.45 -16.26 -11.42
CA ARG A 177 17.87 -15.26 -10.51
C ARG A 177 16.61 -14.64 -11.08
N ILE A 178 16.57 -14.32 -12.37
CA ILE A 178 15.35 -13.81 -13.03
C ILE A 178 14.24 -14.86 -12.96
N VAL A 179 14.51 -16.10 -13.36
CA VAL A 179 13.53 -17.20 -13.32
C VAL A 179 12.98 -17.40 -11.91
N ARG A 180 13.86 -17.43 -10.90
CA ARG A 180 13.45 -17.50 -9.50
C ARG A 180 12.55 -16.32 -9.12
N SER A 181 12.94 -15.10 -9.46
CA SER A 181 12.15 -13.90 -9.18
C SER A 181 10.77 -13.99 -9.84
N LEU A 182 10.69 -14.33 -11.12
CA LEU A 182 9.43 -14.48 -11.84
C LEU A 182 8.53 -15.55 -11.21
N CYS A 183 9.08 -16.70 -10.83
CA CYS A 183 8.33 -17.76 -10.17
C CYS A 183 7.74 -17.30 -8.83
N ILE A 184 8.54 -16.63 -7.98
CA ILE A 184 8.07 -16.11 -6.69
C ILE A 184 7.06 -14.99 -6.86
N TRP A 185 7.29 -14.05 -7.79
CA TRP A 185 6.34 -12.98 -8.07
C TRP A 185 5.01 -13.54 -8.61
N SER A 186 5.05 -14.49 -9.53
CA SER A 186 3.85 -15.15 -10.06
C SER A 186 3.06 -15.83 -8.94
N LEU A 187 3.74 -16.55 -8.04
CA LEU A 187 3.10 -17.17 -6.89
C LEU A 187 2.46 -16.13 -5.95
N ARG A 188 3.15 -15.02 -5.68
CA ARG A 188 2.63 -13.93 -4.85
C ARG A 188 1.41 -13.25 -5.47
N PHE A 189 1.44 -12.99 -6.77
CA PHE A 189 0.28 -12.48 -7.50
C PHE A 189 -0.87 -13.48 -7.48
N GLY A 190 -0.59 -14.79 -7.60
CA GLY A 190 -1.59 -15.85 -7.44
C GLY A 190 -2.24 -15.86 -6.05
N ILE A 191 -1.45 -15.74 -4.99
CA ILE A 191 -1.95 -15.64 -3.60
C ILE A 191 -2.83 -14.38 -3.45
N LEU A 192 -2.36 -13.22 -3.92
CA LEU A 192 -3.14 -11.98 -3.85
C LEU A 192 -4.43 -12.08 -4.66
N GLY A 193 -4.38 -12.67 -5.86
CA GLY A 193 -5.56 -12.90 -6.70
C GLY A 193 -6.57 -13.84 -6.04
N TYR A 194 -6.10 -14.94 -5.45
CA TYR A 194 -6.95 -15.91 -4.77
C TYR A 194 -7.64 -15.33 -3.53
N PHE A 195 -6.89 -14.63 -2.66
CA PHE A 195 -7.44 -14.08 -1.41
C PHE A 195 -8.19 -12.76 -1.61
N TYR A 196 -7.73 -11.91 -2.53
CA TYR A 196 -8.19 -10.53 -2.65
C TYR A 196 -8.76 -10.13 -4.01
N GLY A 197 -8.81 -11.04 -4.98
CA GLY A 197 -9.29 -10.73 -6.34
C GLY A 197 -10.69 -10.10 -6.34
N PHE A 198 -11.60 -10.59 -5.49
CA PHE A 198 -12.94 -10.01 -5.35
C PHE A 198 -12.94 -8.55 -4.84
N TYR A 199 -12.06 -8.23 -3.89
CA TYR A 199 -11.95 -6.89 -3.31
C TYR A 199 -11.22 -5.92 -4.24
N LEU A 200 -10.21 -6.41 -4.98
CA LEU A 200 -9.41 -5.63 -5.92
C LEU A 200 -10.08 -5.45 -7.28
N SER A 201 -11.13 -6.21 -7.59
CA SER A 201 -11.85 -6.14 -8.87
C SER A 201 -12.26 -4.72 -9.30
N PRO A 202 -12.84 -3.86 -8.42
CA PRO A 202 -13.16 -2.49 -8.80
C PRO A 202 -11.93 -1.66 -9.17
N LEU A 203 -10.82 -1.82 -8.42
CA LEU A 203 -9.55 -1.16 -8.75
C LEU A 203 -9.03 -1.63 -10.10
N GLY A 204 -9.11 -2.93 -10.40
CA GLY A 204 -8.72 -3.47 -11.70
C GLY A 204 -9.49 -2.84 -12.87
N ARG A 205 -10.80 -2.56 -12.67
CA ARG A 205 -11.60 -1.83 -13.66
C ARG A 205 -11.09 -0.40 -13.85
N ILE A 206 -10.85 0.34 -12.77
CA ILE A 206 -10.33 1.71 -12.83
C ILE A 206 -8.94 1.75 -13.48
N ILE A 207 -8.05 0.82 -13.13
CA ILE A 207 -6.72 0.68 -13.75
C ILE A 207 -6.87 0.47 -15.25
N LYS A 208 -7.75 -0.45 -15.68
CA LYS A 208 -8.00 -0.70 -17.10
C LYS A 208 -8.47 0.58 -17.80
N THR A 209 -9.44 1.29 -17.23
CA THR A 209 -9.97 2.52 -17.83
C THR A 209 -8.90 3.61 -18.00
N VAL A 210 -8.09 3.86 -16.97
CA VAL A 210 -7.10 4.95 -17.00
C VAL A 210 -5.85 4.60 -17.82
N PHE A 211 -5.32 3.41 -17.58
CA PHE A 211 -4.03 3.03 -18.16
C PHE A 211 -4.16 2.33 -19.51
N ILE A 212 -5.16 1.47 -19.70
CA ILE A 212 -5.32 0.68 -20.93
C ILE A 212 -6.20 1.44 -21.92
N ASP A 213 -7.43 1.77 -21.55
CA ASP A 213 -8.39 2.39 -22.49
C ASP A 213 -7.96 3.83 -22.83
N GLY A 214 -7.48 4.59 -21.85
CA GLY A 214 -6.87 5.91 -22.05
C GLY A 214 -5.54 5.90 -22.84
N LEU A 215 -4.98 4.72 -23.19
CA LEU A 215 -3.85 4.60 -24.12
C LEU A 215 -4.32 4.51 -25.58
N PHE A 216 -5.55 4.05 -25.84
CA PHE A 216 -6.10 3.87 -27.18
C PHE A 216 -6.95 5.06 -27.65
N ILE A 217 -7.54 5.83 -26.74
CA ILE A 217 -8.43 6.96 -27.09
C ILE A 217 -7.65 8.22 -27.52
N ASN A 218 -6.41 8.40 -27.05
CA ASN A 218 -5.58 9.58 -27.35
C ASN A 218 -4.81 9.51 -28.69
N LYS A 219 -5.20 8.62 -29.61
CA LYS A 219 -4.55 8.41 -30.91
C LYS A 219 -5.42 8.74 -32.13
N THR A 220 -6.57 9.36 -31.92
CA THR A 220 -7.44 9.93 -32.97
C THR A 220 -7.59 11.41 -32.74
#